data_AF-A0A2J1DTA0-F1
#
_entry.id   AF-A0A2J1DTA0-F1
#
_cell.length_a   1.000
_cell.length_b   1.000
_cell.length_c   1.000
_cell.angle_alpha   90.00
_cell.angle_beta   90.00
_cell.angle_gamma   90.00
#
_symmetry.space_group_name_H-M   'P 1'
#
loop_
_entity.id
_entity.type
_entity.pdbx_description
1 polymer ?
#
loop_
_entity_poly.entity_id
_entity_poly.type
_entity_poly.pdbx_seq_one_letter_code
_entity_poly.pdbx_strand_id
1 'polypeptide(L)'
;MFNTKLTRRDFVQLAAGSTAALSLGALKLPEFEKMFAEALKEIPVIWLQGAGCNGCTISTLNVVSPTIQDLLLTSVVPGTHVSMQFHPTIMAAQGDLAMNTIPILPLKGLLYW
;
A
#
# COMPACT_ATOMS: atom_id res chain seq x y z
N MET A 1 0.36 36.08 -3.48
CA MET A 1 -0.19 36.96 -4.53
C MET A 1 0.53 36.62 -5.84
N PHE A 2 -0.04 35.72 -6.64
CA PHE A 2 0.61 35.24 -7.87
C PHE A 2 0.50 36.34 -8.94
N ASN A 3 1.64 36.90 -9.33
CA ASN A 3 1.75 37.93 -10.36
C ASN A 3 1.25 37.35 -11.70
N THR A 4 0.26 37.98 -12.32
CA THR A 4 -0.48 37.50 -13.51
C THR A 4 0.29 37.61 -14.83
N LYS A 5 1.61 37.82 -14.78
CA LYS A 5 2.50 37.83 -15.95
C LYS A 5 3.58 36.78 -15.76
N LEU A 6 3.35 35.57 -16.27
CA LEU A 6 4.33 34.49 -16.31
C LEU A 6 5.50 34.91 -17.21
N THR A 7 6.65 35.23 -16.60
CA THR A 7 7.87 35.56 -17.33
C THR A 7 8.58 34.27 -17.75
N ARG A 8 9.37 34.28 -18.83
CA ARG A 8 10.10 33.08 -19.32
C ARG A 8 10.95 32.39 -18.23
N ARG A 9 11.51 33.17 -17.29
CA ARG A 9 12.29 32.65 -16.15
C ARG A 9 11.40 31.94 -15.11
N ASP A 10 10.22 32.49 -14.85
CA ASP A 10 9.25 31.89 -13.91
C ASP A 10 8.71 30.57 -14.46
N PHE A 11 8.49 30.49 -15.78
CA PHE A 11 8.10 29.23 -16.44
C PHE A 11 9.20 28.16 -16.34
N VAL A 12 10.47 28.54 -16.56
CA VAL A 12 11.60 27.61 -16.42
C VAL A 12 11.78 27.18 -14.97
N GLN A 13 11.62 28.08 -13.99
CA GLN A 13 11.67 27.72 -12.57
C GLN A 13 10.51 26.82 -12.14
N LEU A 14 9.30 27.03 -12.68
CA LEU A 14 8.15 26.17 -12.39
C LEU A 14 8.32 24.78 -13.01
N ALA A 15 8.80 24.70 -14.25
CA ALA A 15 9.08 23.42 -14.92
C ALA A 15 10.25 22.67 -14.28
N ALA A 16 11.30 23.39 -13.85
CA ALA A 16 12.41 22.81 -13.10
C ALA A 16 11.96 22.37 -11.70
N GLY A 17 11.10 23.16 -11.04
CA GLY A 17 10.54 22.84 -9.72
C GLY A 17 9.59 21.64 -9.75
N SER A 18 8.74 21.52 -10.78
CA SER A 18 7.87 20.35 -10.95
C SER A 18 8.66 19.09 -11.30
N THR A 19 9.68 19.21 -12.14
CA THR A 19 10.60 18.10 -12.44
C THR A 19 11.38 17.70 -11.18
N ALA A 20 11.86 18.65 -10.38
CA ALA A 20 12.52 18.37 -9.11
C ALA A 20 11.57 17.65 -8.13
N ALA A 21 10.34 18.12 -7.98
CA ALA A 21 9.33 17.52 -7.11
C ALA A 21 8.96 16.09 -7.54
N LEU A 22 8.77 15.85 -8.83
CA LEU A 22 8.50 14.50 -9.35
C LEU A 22 9.75 13.61 -9.29
N SER A 23 10.94 14.18 -9.51
CA SER A 23 12.20 13.46 -9.38
C SER A 23 12.51 13.08 -7.94
N LEU A 24 12.02 13.83 -6.95
CA LEU A 24 12.07 13.45 -5.54
C LEU A 24 11.18 12.23 -5.24
N GLY A 25 10.12 12.00 -6.01
CA GLY A 25 9.34 10.75 -5.95
C GLY A 25 10.00 9.57 -6.69
N ALA A 26 10.85 9.85 -7.69
CA ALA A 26 11.56 8.82 -8.46
C ALA A 26 12.92 8.44 -7.85
N LEU A 27 13.59 9.38 -7.19
CA LEU A 27 14.71 9.13 -6.28
C LEU A 27 14.09 8.51 -5.03
N LYS A 28 14.12 7.17 -4.93
CA LYS A 28 13.76 6.39 -3.74
C LYS A 28 14.59 6.85 -2.53
N LEU A 29 14.23 8.00 -1.97
CA LEU A 29 14.84 8.55 -0.78
C LEU A 29 14.20 7.81 0.38
N PRO A 30 14.98 7.05 1.17
CA PRO A 30 14.45 6.26 2.29
C PRO A 30 13.80 7.14 3.36
N GLU A 31 14.06 8.46 3.34
CA GLU A 31 13.43 9.43 4.22
C GLU A 31 11.96 9.72 3.85
N PHE A 32 11.60 9.67 2.57
CA PHE A 32 10.21 9.88 2.14
C PHE A 32 9.32 8.70 2.53
N GLU A 33 9.79 7.46 2.35
CA GLU A 33 9.10 6.26 2.85
C GLU A 33 8.95 6.30 4.39
N LYS A 34 9.99 6.72 5.12
CA LYS A 34 9.95 6.84 6.58
C LYS A 34 8.93 7.87 7.08
N MET A 35 8.75 8.98 6.36
CA MET A 35 7.73 9.98 6.71
C MET A 35 6.30 9.46 6.60
N PHE A 36 6.01 8.55 5.65
CA PHE A 36 4.71 7.87 5.60
C PHE A 36 4.62 6.73 6.64
N ALA A 37 5.72 6.03 6.88
CA ALA A 37 5.77 4.91 7.83
C ALA A 37 5.67 5.34 9.32
N GLU A 38 6.19 6.51 9.70
CA GLU A 38 6.03 7.04 11.07
C GLU A 38 4.64 7.63 11.33
N ALA A 39 3.92 8.02 10.28
CA ALA A 39 2.59 8.60 10.41
C ALA A 39 1.48 7.55 10.62
N LEU A 40 1.71 6.29 10.22
CA LEU A 40 0.69 5.24 10.21
C LEU A 40 1.25 3.91 10.72
N LYS A 41 0.64 3.37 11.79
CA LYS A 41 0.96 2.02 12.26
C LYS A 41 0.29 1.00 11.33
N GLU A 42 1.07 0.38 10.45
CA GLU A 42 0.57 -0.69 9.57
C GLU A 42 0.46 -2.02 10.32
N ILE A 43 -0.72 -2.64 10.26
CA ILE A 43 -0.94 -4.02 10.72
C ILE A 43 -0.90 -4.95 9.51
N PRO A 44 0.09 -5.86 9.41
CA PRO A 44 0.17 -6.81 8.33
C PRO A 44 -0.90 -7.92 8.49
N VAL A 45 -1.71 -8.14 7.47
CA VAL A 45 -2.73 -9.19 7.43
C VAL A 45 -2.42 -10.17 6.30
N ILE A 46 -2.42 -11.47 6.64
CA ILE A 46 -2.23 -12.59 5.71
C ILE A 46 -3.54 -13.36 5.63
N TRP A 47 -4.11 -13.44 4.42
CA TRP A 47 -5.36 -14.15 4.15
C TRP A 47 -5.08 -15.49 3.47
N LEU A 48 -5.23 -16.58 4.20
CA LEU A 48 -5.02 -17.93 3.69
C LEU A 48 -6.36 -18.56 3.26
N GLN A 49 -6.44 -18.92 1.99
CA GLN A 49 -7.58 -19.65 1.44
C GLN A 49 -7.34 -21.16 1.59
N GLY A 50 -8.10 -21.81 2.45
CA GLY A 50 -8.16 -23.28 2.53
C GLY A 50 -9.15 -23.86 1.52
N ALA A 51 -9.90 -24.89 1.92
CA ALA A 51 -11.02 -25.40 1.12
C ALA A 51 -12.25 -24.49 1.31
N GLY A 52 -12.54 -23.62 0.34
CA GLY A 52 -13.69 -22.71 0.38
C GLY A 52 -14.09 -22.22 -1.01
N CYS A 53 -15.31 -21.67 -1.12
CA CYS A 53 -15.91 -21.20 -2.37
C CYS A 53 -15.71 -19.70 -2.65
N ASN A 54 -14.77 -19.05 -1.96
CA ASN A 54 -14.52 -17.60 -2.02
C ASN A 54 -15.70 -16.72 -1.55
N GLY A 55 -16.78 -17.30 -1.02
CA GLY A 55 -17.93 -16.56 -0.48
C GLY A 55 -17.54 -15.60 0.65
N CYS A 56 -16.63 -16.01 1.54
CA CYS A 56 -16.11 -15.15 2.60
C CYS A 56 -15.39 -13.92 2.03
N THR A 57 -14.57 -14.10 0.99
CA THR A 57 -13.90 -12.98 0.31
C THR A 57 -14.93 -12.02 -0.31
N ILE A 58 -15.91 -12.54 -1.05
CA ILE A 58 -16.91 -11.70 -1.73
C ILE A 58 -17.74 -10.90 -0.69
N SER A 59 -18.07 -11.53 0.44
CA SER A 59 -18.75 -10.85 1.53
C SER A 59 -17.91 -9.72 2.12
N THR A 60 -16.59 -9.91 2.25
CA THR A 60 -15.67 -8.86 2.73
C THR A 60 -15.52 -7.73 1.71
N LEU A 61 -15.48 -8.03 0.40
CA LEU A 61 -15.36 -7.02 -0.65
C LEU A 61 -16.62 -6.15 -0.81
N ASN A 62 -17.78 -6.68 -0.45
CA ASN A 62 -19.07 -5.98 -0.55
C ASN A 62 -19.47 -5.23 0.74
N VAL A 63 -18.59 -5.12 1.72
CA VAL A 63 -18.89 -4.41 2.97
C VAL A 63 -18.96 -2.90 2.71
N VAL A 64 -19.97 -2.23 3.29
CA VAL A 64 -20.30 -0.81 3.01
C VAL A 64 -19.72 0.18 4.01
N SER A 65 -19.36 -0.28 5.21
CA SER A 65 -18.73 0.54 6.25
C SER A 65 -17.93 -0.36 7.19
N PRO A 66 -16.58 -0.29 7.19
CA PRO A 66 -15.72 0.51 6.31
C PRO A 66 -15.75 0.01 4.85
N THR A 67 -15.56 0.86 3.84
CA THR A 67 -15.48 0.36 2.46
C THR A 67 -14.20 -0.44 2.22
N ILE A 68 -14.15 -1.29 1.19
CA ILE A 68 -12.92 -2.04 0.87
C ILE A 68 -11.75 -1.12 0.48
N GLN A 69 -12.05 0.02 -0.14
CA GLN A 69 -11.04 1.02 -0.48
C GLN A 69 -10.45 1.62 0.79
N ASP A 70 -11.30 1.91 1.78
CA ASP A 70 -10.85 2.39 3.08
C ASP A 70 -10.05 1.33 3.84
N LEU A 71 -10.39 0.05 3.67
CA LEU A 71 -9.68 -1.04 4.33
C LEU A 71 -8.28 -1.28 3.75
N LEU A 72 -8.08 -1.03 2.45
CA LEU A 72 -6.81 -1.23 1.77
C LEU A 72 -5.93 0.02 1.74
N LEU A 73 -6.52 1.22 1.69
CA LEU A 73 -5.79 2.47 1.45
C LEU A 73 -5.85 3.44 2.63
N THR A 74 -6.83 3.30 3.51
CA THR A 74 -7.12 4.30 4.55
C THR A 74 -6.97 3.68 5.96
N SER A 75 -6.82 4.54 6.96
CA SER A 75 -6.81 4.10 8.36
C SER A 75 -8.20 3.58 8.77
N VAL A 76 -8.33 2.26 8.97
CA VAL A 76 -9.57 1.62 9.43
C VAL A 76 -9.89 1.98 10.88
N VAL A 77 -8.85 2.22 11.68
CA VAL A 77 -8.92 2.72 13.06
C VAL A 77 -8.05 3.97 13.13
N PRO A 78 -8.38 5.03 13.89
CA PRO A 78 -7.56 6.24 13.97
C PRO A 78 -6.08 5.90 14.23
N GLY A 79 -5.21 6.26 13.28
CA GLY A 79 -3.76 6.02 13.35
C GLY A 79 -3.28 4.60 13.02
N THR A 80 -4.17 3.70 12.59
CA THR A 80 -3.83 2.32 12.22
C THR A 80 -4.36 1.98 10.83
N HIS A 81 -3.45 1.60 9.92
CA HIS A 81 -3.75 1.15 8.56
C HIS A 81 -3.60 -0.38 8.48
N VAL A 82 -4.47 -1.03 7.70
CA VAL A 82 -4.41 -2.48 7.50
C VAL A 82 -3.70 -2.77 6.17
N SER A 83 -2.52 -3.37 6.26
CA SER A 83 -1.71 -3.73 5.09
C SER A 83 -1.95 -5.20 4.75
N MET A 84 -2.72 -5.45 3.69
CA MET A 84 -3.03 -6.80 3.23
C MET A 84 -1.89 -7.37 2.38
N GLN A 85 -0.98 -8.12 3.02
CA GLN A 85 0.26 -8.61 2.42
C GLN A 85 0.05 -9.81 1.49
N PHE A 86 -0.96 -10.62 1.78
CA PHE A 86 -1.27 -11.81 0.99
C PHE A 86 -2.78 -12.04 0.97
N HIS A 87 -3.37 -12.03 -0.23
CA HIS A 87 -4.76 -12.42 -0.42
C HIS A 87 -4.93 -12.99 -1.85
N PRO A 88 -5.15 -14.30 -2.00
CA PRO A 88 -5.05 -14.98 -3.30
C PRO A 88 -6.06 -14.47 -4.34
N THR A 89 -7.22 -13.97 -3.92
CA THR A 89 -8.27 -13.48 -4.84
C THR A 89 -8.07 -12.05 -5.36
N ILE A 90 -7.40 -11.16 -4.61
CA ILE A 90 -7.33 -9.72 -4.95
C ILE A 90 -5.90 -9.19 -5.15
N MET A 91 -4.89 -9.97 -4.80
CA MET A 91 -3.50 -9.59 -5.00
C MET A 91 -3.11 -9.59 -6.48
N ALA A 92 -2.21 -8.69 -6.87
CA ALA A 92 -1.72 -8.60 -8.25
C ALA A 92 -0.62 -9.64 -8.57
N ALA A 93 0.18 -10.04 -7.58
CA ALA A 93 1.23 -11.04 -7.77
C ALA A 93 0.64 -12.45 -7.85
N GLN A 94 1.25 -13.33 -8.65
CA GLN A 94 0.84 -14.73 -8.81
C GLN A 94 2.05 -15.66 -8.79
N GLY A 95 1.82 -16.95 -8.50
CA GLY A 95 2.89 -17.96 -8.47
C GLY A 95 3.98 -17.65 -7.46
N ASP A 96 5.25 -17.83 -7.87
CA ASP A 96 6.41 -17.63 -7.00
C ASP A 96 6.51 -16.20 -6.45
N LEU A 97 6.07 -15.20 -7.24
CA LEU A 97 6.04 -13.81 -6.81
C LEU A 97 5.08 -13.61 -5.64
N ALA A 98 3.93 -14.28 -5.66
CA ALA A 98 2.96 -14.25 -4.56
C ALA A 98 3.48 -14.99 -3.33
N MET A 99 4.16 -16.13 -3.52
CA MET A 99 4.72 -16.90 -2.42
C MET A 99 5.85 -16.16 -1.69
N ASN A 100 6.63 -15.35 -2.41
CA ASN A 100 7.71 -14.56 -1.83
C ASN A 100 7.22 -13.39 -0.95
N THR A 101 5.92 -13.00 -1.03
CA THR A 101 5.36 -11.96 -0.15
C THR A 101 4.96 -12.49 1.21
N ILE A 102 4.77 -13.80 1.35
CA ILE A 102 4.48 -14.43 2.64
C ILE A 102 5.82 -14.48 3.40
N PRO A 103 6.00 -13.69 4.49
CA PRO A 103 7.18 -13.86 5.32
C PRO A 103 7.14 -15.29 5.85
N ILE A 104 8.22 -16.04 5.63
CA ILE A 104 8.43 -17.37 6.19
C ILE A 104 8.01 -17.39 7.66
N LEU A 105 6.78 -17.83 7.92
CA LEU A 105 6.36 -18.17 9.26
C LEU A 105 7.38 -19.20 9.78
N PRO A 106 7.77 -19.16 11.06
CA PRO A 106 8.54 -20.23 11.67
C PRO A 106 7.67 -21.50 11.78
N LEU A 107 7.30 -22.08 10.63
CA LEU A 107 6.60 -23.35 10.49
C LEU A 107 7.53 -24.54 10.72
N LYS A 108 8.75 -24.30 11.25
CA LYS A 108 9.62 -25.35 11.79
C LYS A 108 8.98 -26.12 12.97
N GLY A 109 7.91 -25.59 13.57
CA GLY A 109 7.19 -26.24 14.67
C GLY A 109 5.86 -26.91 14.31
N LEU A 110 5.35 -26.80 13.08
CA LEU A 110 4.02 -27.35 12.71
C LEU A 110 4.07 -28.60 11.81
N LEU A 111 5.27 -29.03 11.39
CA LEU A 111 5.50 -30.23 10.58
C LEU A 111 6.10 -31.40 11.38
N TYR A 112 6.15 -31.29 12.71
CA TYR A 112 6.49 -32.38 13.61
C TYR A 112 5.25 -32.82 14.39
N TRP A 113 4.32 -33.48 13.69
CA TRP A 113 3.41 -34.49 14.22
C TRP A 113 3.28 -35.58 13.17
#